data_AF-A0A960DNA4-F1
#
_entry.id   AF-A0A960DNA4-F1
#
_cell.length_a   1.000
_cell.length_b   1.000
_cell.length_c   1.000
_cell.angle_alpha   90.00
_cell.angle_beta   90.00
_cell.angle_gamma   90.00
#
_symmetry.space_group_name_H-M   'P 1'
#
loop_
_entity.id
_entity.type
_entity.pdbx_description
1 polymer ?
#
loop_
_entity_poly.entity_id
_entity_poly.type
_entity_poly.pdbx_seq_one_letter_code
_entity_poly.pdbx_strand_id
1 'polypeptide(L)'
;MNIRTPFLTTLVVASLAFTACSSEQSSTGGADTTTTVPGGSTTVEPTTTTAADSTTTAVPATEAPTTATPTTVAPTTAAPATTPATTPAGSCDGAAGIPAGADIGTVLHGDIDGDLADDTVTEYSLDGVPHVHAQLATGGHSDAVVQIGFADHVQINFHDFDHSLGADVPPPVAVLAVGAAQAGTAYYTLLTLTTHYCIQPWHVSGGAMFVGHVSAQGPFEGLMCDGAMGHIYTSMTEAENTGGNNWHISTTLMHHNFTLVTFDAPQEFDTTGTEAAIVAQYGDIVGCGRAPLFT
;
A
#
# COMPACT_ATOMS: atom_id res chain seq x y z
N MET A 1 -28.74 30.28 35.21
CA MET A 1 -29.58 29.56 34.24
C MET A 1 -28.86 29.66 32.91
N ASN A 2 -27.96 28.71 32.63
CA ASN A 2 -27.14 28.69 31.42
C ASN A 2 -27.74 27.69 30.44
N ILE A 3 -28.22 28.17 29.31
CA ILE A 3 -28.76 27.36 28.23
C ILE A 3 -27.55 26.96 27.37
N ARG A 4 -27.15 25.68 27.45
CA ARG A 4 -26.23 25.06 26.48
C ARG A 4 -27.08 24.47 25.36
N THR A 5 -26.93 25.00 24.16
CA THR A 5 -27.48 24.46 22.92
C THR A 5 -26.58 23.30 22.45
N PRO A 6 -27.11 22.09 22.19
CA PRO A 6 -26.34 21.05 21.51
C PRO A 6 -26.28 21.37 20.02
N PHE A 7 -25.06 21.50 19.49
CA PHE A 7 -24.82 21.40 18.05
C PHE A 7 -24.92 19.92 17.68
N LEU A 8 -25.97 19.56 16.94
CA LEU A 8 -26.06 18.29 16.24
C LEU A 8 -25.18 18.40 14.99
N THR A 9 -23.98 17.82 15.03
CA THR A 9 -23.15 17.66 13.83
C THR A 9 -23.56 16.35 13.17
N THR A 10 -24.39 16.44 12.14
CA THR A 10 -24.81 15.29 11.34
C THR A 10 -23.63 14.83 10.47
N LEU A 11 -22.95 13.76 10.88
CA LEU A 11 -21.97 13.06 10.05
C LEU A 11 -22.72 12.34 8.92
N VAL A 12 -22.61 12.84 7.69
CA VAL A 12 -23.14 12.16 6.51
C VAL A 12 -22.10 11.13 6.05
N VAL A 13 -22.26 9.88 6.48
CA VAL A 13 -21.51 8.75 5.92
C VAL A 13 -22.19 8.35 4.62
N ALA A 14 -21.66 8.80 3.48
CA ALA A 14 -22.12 8.40 2.16
C ALA A 14 -21.76 6.92 1.93
N SER A 15 -22.77 6.05 2.01
CA SER A 15 -22.66 4.63 1.64
C SER A 15 -22.91 4.51 0.14
N LEU A 16 -21.92 4.09 -0.67
CA LEU A 16 -22.13 3.77 -2.08
C LEU A 16 -21.39 2.50 -2.50
N ALA A 17 -22.13 1.67 -3.24
CA ALA A 17 -21.79 0.33 -3.70
C ALA A 17 -20.83 0.34 -4.89
N PHE A 18 -19.83 -0.55 -4.87
CA PHE A 18 -18.92 -0.75 -5.98
C PHE A 18 -19.51 -1.72 -7.03
N THR A 19 -19.53 -1.26 -8.28
CA THR A 19 -19.58 -2.14 -9.45
C THR A 19 -18.14 -2.51 -9.80
N ALA A 20 -17.79 -3.79 -9.72
CA ALA A 20 -16.47 -4.30 -10.03
C ALA A 20 -16.15 -4.13 -11.53
N CYS A 21 -15.11 -3.37 -11.86
CA CYS A 21 -14.47 -3.42 -13.17
C CYS A 21 -13.41 -4.52 -13.16
N SER A 22 -13.73 -5.64 -13.82
CA SER A 22 -12.78 -6.69 -14.20
C SER A 22 -11.94 -6.19 -15.38
N SER A 23 -10.61 -6.17 -15.22
CA SER A 23 -9.67 -5.90 -16.30
C SER A 23 -9.11 -7.21 -16.86
N GLU A 24 -9.84 -7.82 -17.80
CA GLU A 24 -9.25 -8.76 -18.76
C GLU A 24 -8.54 -7.96 -19.86
N GLN A 25 -7.21 -7.85 -19.78
CA GLN A 25 -6.40 -7.35 -20.89
C GLN A 25 -5.85 -8.53 -21.69
N SER A 26 -6.64 -8.98 -22.67
CA SER A 26 -6.23 -9.96 -23.67
C SER A 26 -5.40 -9.27 -24.75
N SER A 27 -4.17 -9.74 -24.97
CA SER A 27 -3.33 -9.31 -26.08
C SER A 27 -3.76 -10.03 -27.36
N THR A 28 -4.14 -9.25 -28.38
CA THR A 28 -4.31 -9.77 -29.74
C THR A 28 -3.31 -9.09 -30.67
N GLY A 29 -2.59 -9.95 -31.39
CA GLY A 29 -1.58 -9.60 -32.37
C GLY A 29 -2.12 -8.97 -33.65
N GLY A 30 -1.18 -8.74 -34.55
CA GLY A 30 -1.29 -7.81 -35.66
C GLY A 30 -2.29 -8.16 -36.76
N ALA A 31 -2.57 -7.15 -37.56
CA ALA A 31 -2.85 -7.32 -38.97
C ALA A 31 -2.35 -6.09 -39.75
N ASP A 32 -1.65 -6.45 -40.81
CA ASP A 32 -1.11 -5.70 -41.93
C ASP A 32 -2.14 -4.76 -42.59
N THR A 33 -1.75 -3.53 -42.94
CA THR A 33 -2.42 -2.76 -43.99
C THR A 33 -1.43 -1.82 -44.69
N THR A 34 -1.06 -2.22 -45.90
CA THR A 34 -0.34 -1.43 -46.88
C THR A 34 -1.25 -0.33 -47.45
N THR A 35 -0.76 0.91 -47.56
CA THR A 35 -1.36 1.91 -48.48
C THR A 35 -0.25 2.73 -49.12
N THR A 36 -0.21 2.66 -50.45
CA THR A 36 0.69 3.38 -51.37
C THR A 36 0.09 4.73 -51.80
N VAL A 37 0.88 5.44 -52.62
CA VAL A 37 0.61 6.59 -53.53
C VAL A 37 1.01 8.02 -53.04
N PRO A 38 1.35 8.99 -53.94
CA PRO A 38 2.74 9.29 -54.29
C PRO A 38 3.10 10.81 -54.27
N GLY A 39 4.40 11.11 -54.44
CA GLY A 39 4.85 12.28 -55.22
C GLY A 39 5.45 13.44 -54.42
N GLY A 40 6.65 13.88 -54.82
CA GLY A 40 7.24 15.13 -54.38
C GLY A 40 8.78 15.13 -54.38
N SER A 41 9.36 15.40 -55.55
CA SER A 41 10.80 15.58 -55.77
C SER A 41 11.34 16.86 -55.10
N THR A 42 12.54 16.80 -54.50
CA THR A 42 13.69 17.65 -54.91
C THR A 42 15.01 17.15 -54.31
N THR A 43 15.99 17.05 -55.20
CA THR A 43 17.43 16.80 -55.08
C THR A 43 18.17 17.78 -54.15
N VAL A 44 19.08 17.27 -53.30
CA VAL A 44 20.46 17.80 -53.11
C VAL A 44 21.37 16.65 -52.67
N GLU A 45 22.42 16.40 -53.44
CA GLU A 45 23.52 15.47 -53.13
C GLU A 45 24.47 16.12 -52.10
N PRO A 46 25.07 15.32 -51.20
CA PRO A 46 26.51 15.39 -51.14
C PRO A 46 27.17 14.00 -51.10
N THR A 47 28.24 13.92 -51.88
CA THR A 47 29.15 12.80 -52.03
C THR A 47 29.95 12.58 -50.75
N THR A 48 30.00 11.35 -50.24
CA THR A 48 31.07 10.90 -49.34
C THR A 48 31.42 9.43 -49.58
N THR A 49 32.69 9.23 -49.92
CA THR A 49 33.37 7.96 -50.12
C THR A 49 33.43 7.16 -48.82
N THR A 50 32.98 5.91 -48.83
CA THR A 50 33.21 4.96 -47.72
C THR A 50 34.04 3.78 -48.22
N ALA A 51 35.12 3.51 -47.49
CA ALA A 51 36.08 2.45 -47.74
C ALA A 51 35.41 1.06 -47.63
N ALA A 52 35.86 0.13 -48.48
CA ALA A 52 35.49 -1.27 -48.39
C ALA A 52 36.10 -1.90 -47.14
N ASP A 53 35.26 -2.38 -46.23
CA ASP A 53 35.68 -3.20 -45.10
C ASP A 53 35.28 -4.65 -45.38
N SER A 54 36.29 -5.52 -45.46
CA SER A 54 36.12 -6.95 -45.72
C SER A 54 35.57 -7.63 -44.47
N THR A 55 34.28 -7.95 -44.46
CA THR A 55 33.66 -8.79 -43.44
C THR A 55 33.83 -10.26 -43.82
N THR A 56 34.68 -10.97 -43.07
CA THR A 56 34.79 -12.43 -43.12
C THR A 56 33.59 -13.04 -42.41
N THR A 57 32.62 -13.55 -43.17
CA THR A 57 31.50 -14.34 -42.64
C THR A 57 32.01 -15.64 -42.05
N ALA A 58 32.04 -15.76 -40.72
CA ALA A 58 32.18 -17.05 -40.05
C ALA A 58 30.84 -17.80 -40.12
N VAL A 59 30.87 -19.01 -40.67
CA VAL A 59 29.73 -19.93 -40.70
C VAL A 59 29.41 -20.36 -39.26
N PRO A 60 28.16 -20.25 -38.78
CA PRO A 60 27.82 -20.74 -37.45
C PRO A 60 27.93 -22.27 -37.42
N ALA A 61 28.65 -22.79 -36.43
CA ALA A 61 28.71 -24.21 -36.16
C ALA A 61 27.36 -24.67 -35.59
N THR A 62 26.66 -25.53 -36.33
CA THR A 62 25.46 -26.22 -35.84
C THR A 62 25.89 -27.26 -34.82
N GLU A 63 25.65 -26.99 -33.53
CA GLU A 63 25.77 -28.01 -32.49
C GLU A 63 24.63 -29.04 -32.63
N ALA A 64 24.98 -30.32 -32.48
CA ALA A 64 24.01 -31.41 -32.53
C ALA A 64 23.10 -31.37 -31.29
N PRO A 65 21.81 -31.76 -31.41
CA PRO A 65 20.88 -31.71 -30.29
C PRO A 65 21.30 -32.71 -29.19
N THR A 66 21.61 -32.18 -28.02
CA THR A 66 21.85 -32.97 -26.82
C THR A 66 20.50 -33.37 -26.22
N THR A 67 20.12 -34.64 -26.38
CA THR A 67 18.92 -35.20 -25.74
C THR A 67 19.17 -35.30 -24.22
N ALA A 68 18.55 -34.41 -23.45
CA ALA A 68 18.54 -34.52 -22.00
C ALA A 68 17.76 -35.78 -21.57
N THR A 69 18.40 -36.63 -20.77
CA THR A 69 17.73 -37.77 -20.12
C THR A 69 16.69 -37.26 -19.10
N PRO A 70 15.50 -37.87 -19.04
CA PRO A 70 14.48 -37.47 -18.08
C PRO A 70 15.00 -37.70 -16.66
N THR A 71 15.13 -36.61 -15.90
CA THR A 71 15.47 -36.70 -14.49
C THR A 71 14.18 -36.99 -13.74
N THR A 72 13.97 -38.26 -13.37
CA THR A 72 12.85 -38.64 -12.51
C THR A 72 13.11 -38.10 -11.11
N VAL A 73 12.43 -37.00 -10.77
CA VAL A 73 12.42 -36.45 -9.41
C VAL A 73 11.62 -37.43 -8.53
N ALA A 74 12.23 -37.94 -7.48
CA ALA A 74 11.53 -38.79 -6.51
C ALA A 74 10.37 -38.00 -5.88
N PRO A 75 9.23 -38.64 -5.57
CA PRO A 75 8.13 -37.97 -4.87
C PRO A 75 8.67 -37.44 -3.55
N THR A 76 8.74 -36.12 -3.45
CA THR A 76 9.09 -35.45 -2.21
C THR A 76 7.81 -35.45 -1.38
N THR A 77 7.70 -36.39 -0.46
CA THR A 77 6.65 -36.37 0.56
C THR A 77 6.83 -35.08 1.35
N ALA A 78 5.90 -34.13 1.20
CA ALA A 78 5.88 -32.94 2.04
C ALA A 78 5.90 -33.39 3.50
N ALA A 79 6.83 -32.84 4.29
CA ALA A 79 6.84 -33.07 5.72
C ALA A 79 5.46 -32.67 6.27
N PRO A 80 4.92 -33.39 7.27
CA PRO A 80 3.67 -32.99 7.91
C PRO A 80 3.78 -31.52 8.31
N ALA A 81 2.81 -30.71 7.91
CA ALA A 81 2.71 -29.34 8.38
C ALA A 81 2.62 -29.39 9.91
N THR A 82 3.72 -29.04 10.57
CA THR A 82 3.72 -28.84 12.01
C THR A 82 2.95 -27.57 12.26
N THR A 83 1.73 -27.69 12.79
CA THR A 83 1.02 -26.56 13.39
C THR A 83 1.99 -25.85 14.33
N PRO A 84 2.27 -24.55 14.15
CA PRO A 84 3.13 -23.81 15.05
C PRO A 84 2.63 -24.01 16.48
N ALA A 85 3.56 -24.24 17.41
CA ALA A 85 3.21 -24.31 18.81
C ALA A 85 2.60 -22.97 19.23
N THR A 86 1.39 -23.00 19.78
CA THR A 86 0.75 -21.86 20.46
C THR A 86 1.71 -21.37 21.54
N THR A 87 2.49 -20.35 21.22
CA THR A 87 3.31 -19.67 22.21
C THR A 87 2.32 -18.94 23.11
N PRO A 88 2.36 -19.09 24.45
CA PRO A 88 1.46 -18.35 25.32
C PRO A 88 1.62 -16.87 24.99
N ALA A 89 0.53 -16.21 24.62
CA ALA A 89 0.51 -14.76 24.42
C ALA A 89 1.20 -14.12 25.63
N GLY A 90 2.21 -13.28 25.38
CA GLY A 90 2.73 -12.43 26.44
C GLY A 90 1.58 -11.62 27.01
N SER A 91 1.65 -11.17 28.27
CA SER A 91 0.61 -10.26 28.77
C SER A 91 0.73 -8.94 28.03
N CYS A 92 -0.02 -8.79 26.95
CA CYS A 92 -0.12 -7.54 26.22
C CYS A 92 -0.78 -6.49 27.12
N ASP A 93 -0.41 -5.23 26.93
CA ASP A 93 -1.14 -4.15 27.55
C ASP A 93 -2.61 -4.19 27.07
N GLY A 94 -3.54 -3.97 28.00
CA GLY A 94 -4.98 -4.04 27.72
C GLY A 94 -5.52 -5.42 27.34
N ALA A 95 -4.82 -6.52 27.66
CA ALA A 95 -5.29 -7.89 27.44
C ALA A 95 -6.58 -8.29 28.22
N ALA A 96 -7.24 -7.34 28.89
CA ALA A 96 -8.48 -7.55 29.64
C ALA A 96 -9.75 -7.59 28.76
N GLY A 97 -9.60 -7.45 27.44
CA GLY A 97 -10.71 -7.29 26.50
C GLY A 97 -11.24 -5.85 26.47
N ILE A 98 -12.21 -5.59 25.60
CA ILE A 98 -12.80 -4.25 25.44
C ILE A 98 -13.63 -3.90 26.69
N PRO A 99 -13.38 -2.73 27.33
CA PRO A 99 -14.12 -2.33 28.53
C PRO A 99 -15.63 -2.18 28.31
N ALA A 100 -16.42 -2.51 29.34
CA ALA A 100 -17.86 -2.33 29.29
C ALA A 100 -18.23 -0.84 29.16
N GLY A 101 -19.09 -0.53 28.19
CA GLY A 101 -19.52 0.84 27.92
C GLY A 101 -18.64 1.62 26.93
N ALA A 102 -17.59 1.00 26.39
CA ALA A 102 -16.89 1.51 25.21
C ALA A 102 -17.86 1.67 24.03
N ASP A 103 -17.67 2.73 23.25
CA ASP A 103 -18.40 2.94 22.00
C ASP A 103 -17.72 2.14 20.88
N ILE A 104 -18.38 1.12 20.34
CA ILE A 104 -17.78 0.24 19.33
C ILE A 104 -18.05 0.83 17.95
N GLY A 105 -16.99 1.06 17.17
CA GLY A 105 -17.11 1.43 15.77
C GLY A 105 -16.93 0.21 14.86
N THR A 106 -15.77 0.11 14.22
CA THR A 106 -15.55 -0.88 13.16
C THR A 106 -15.06 -2.23 13.71
N VAL A 107 -15.58 -3.33 13.18
CA VAL A 107 -15.11 -4.70 13.47
C VAL A 107 -14.67 -5.36 12.16
N LEU A 108 -13.45 -5.91 12.15
CA LEU A 108 -12.87 -6.64 11.04
C LEU A 108 -12.57 -8.08 11.46
N HIS A 109 -12.64 -9.00 10.49
CA HIS A 109 -12.25 -10.39 10.65
C HIS A 109 -11.23 -10.77 9.58
N GLY A 110 -10.11 -11.33 10.00
CA GLY A 110 -9.04 -11.75 9.11
C GLY A 110 -7.81 -12.19 9.89
N ASP A 111 -6.96 -12.95 9.23
CA ASP A 111 -5.69 -13.47 9.77
C ASP A 111 -4.66 -12.33 9.88
N ILE A 112 -4.33 -11.90 11.10
CA ILE A 112 -3.31 -10.86 11.37
C ILE A 112 -2.02 -11.43 11.97
N ASP A 113 -2.00 -12.72 12.34
CA ASP A 113 -0.86 -13.38 12.96
C ASP A 113 -0.18 -14.45 12.08
N GLY A 114 -0.76 -14.74 10.91
CA GLY A 114 -0.27 -15.65 9.90
C GLY A 114 -0.58 -17.13 10.18
N ASP A 115 -1.47 -17.44 11.12
CA ASP A 115 -1.81 -18.81 11.51
C ASP A 115 -2.93 -19.46 10.68
N LEU A 116 -3.47 -18.73 9.70
CA LEU A 116 -4.57 -19.10 8.81
C LEU A 116 -5.94 -19.18 9.48
N ALA A 117 -6.09 -18.73 10.72
CA ALA A 117 -7.37 -18.56 11.39
C ALA A 117 -7.76 -17.07 11.45
N ASP A 118 -9.05 -16.80 11.31
CA ASP A 118 -9.54 -15.43 11.34
C ASP A 118 -9.49 -14.87 12.77
N ASP A 119 -8.71 -13.81 12.94
CA ASP A 119 -8.71 -12.99 14.16
C ASP A 119 -9.82 -11.95 14.10
N THR A 120 -10.10 -11.31 15.23
CA THR A 120 -11.05 -10.20 15.32
C THR A 120 -10.35 -8.93 15.74
N VAL A 121 -10.40 -7.91 14.89
CA VAL A 121 -9.90 -6.56 15.20
C VAL A 121 -11.07 -5.62 15.35
N THR A 122 -11.18 -4.97 16.50
CA THR A 122 -12.26 -4.06 16.84
C THR A 122 -11.70 -2.69 17.16
N GLU A 123 -12.20 -1.68 16.47
CA GLU A 123 -12.03 -0.29 16.86
C GLU A 123 -13.13 0.13 17.82
N TYR A 124 -12.74 0.89 18.85
CA TYR A 124 -13.67 1.45 19.82
C TYR A 124 -13.16 2.77 20.40
N SER A 125 -14.06 3.57 20.95
CA SER A 125 -13.74 4.76 21.73
C SER A 125 -14.01 4.54 23.21
N LEU A 126 -13.08 4.94 24.06
CA LEU A 126 -13.24 4.98 25.52
C LEU A 126 -12.91 6.38 26.02
N ASP A 127 -13.91 7.05 26.61
CA ASP A 127 -13.77 8.42 27.10
C ASP A 127 -13.25 9.42 26.03
N GLY A 128 -13.60 9.20 24.76
CA GLY A 128 -13.16 10.02 23.62
C GLY A 128 -11.75 9.70 23.12
N VAL A 129 -11.14 8.61 23.60
CA VAL A 129 -9.86 8.11 23.11
C VAL A 129 -10.11 6.92 22.21
N PRO A 130 -9.67 6.92 20.94
CA PRO A 130 -9.78 5.77 20.05
C PRO A 130 -8.76 4.68 20.42
N HIS A 131 -9.22 3.43 20.36
CA HIS A 131 -8.47 2.21 20.61
C HIS A 131 -8.69 1.21 19.48
N VAL A 132 -7.71 0.35 19.26
CA VAL A 132 -7.82 -0.84 18.41
C VAL A 132 -7.47 -2.06 19.26
N HIS A 133 -8.44 -2.94 19.43
CA HIS A 133 -8.30 -4.19 20.15
C HIS A 133 -8.25 -5.36 19.18
N ALA A 134 -7.25 -6.23 19.35
CA ALA A 134 -7.10 -7.48 18.63
C ALA A 134 -7.42 -8.66 19.54
N GLN A 135 -8.23 -9.59 19.04
CA GLN A 135 -8.48 -10.88 19.65
C GLN A 135 -8.07 -11.98 18.68
N LEU A 136 -7.13 -12.81 19.10
CA LEU A 136 -6.61 -13.88 18.25
C LEU A 136 -7.50 -15.11 18.29
N ALA A 137 -7.59 -15.83 17.18
CA ALA A 137 -8.34 -17.09 17.09
C ALA A 137 -7.78 -18.16 18.04
N THR A 138 -6.45 -18.19 18.22
CA THR A 138 -5.74 -19.08 19.15
C THR A 138 -5.88 -18.67 20.62
N GLY A 139 -6.54 -17.53 20.88
CA GLY A 139 -6.69 -16.94 22.20
C GLY A 139 -5.59 -15.94 22.50
N GLY A 140 -5.96 -14.88 23.22
CA GLY A 140 -5.09 -13.74 23.43
C GLY A 140 -5.83 -12.47 23.06
N HIS A 141 -5.53 -11.41 23.81
CA HIS A 141 -6.10 -10.10 23.63
C HIS A 141 -4.98 -9.08 23.68
N SER A 142 -5.07 -8.07 22.85
CA SER A 142 -4.18 -6.94 22.90
C SER A 142 -4.95 -5.67 22.58
N ASP A 143 -4.53 -4.57 23.16
CA ASP A 143 -5.12 -3.26 22.94
C ASP A 143 -4.04 -2.23 22.60
N ALA A 144 -4.38 -1.31 21.71
CA ALA A 144 -3.54 -0.17 21.37
C ALA A 144 -4.37 1.12 21.37
N VAL A 145 -3.86 2.16 22.01
CA VAL A 145 -4.38 3.52 21.89
C VAL A 145 -3.94 4.10 20.54
N VAL A 146 -4.87 4.66 19.76
CA VAL A 146 -4.62 5.19 18.41
C VAL A 146 -5.02 6.65 18.31
N GLN A 147 -4.40 7.48 19.13
CA GLN A 147 -4.71 8.91 19.18
C GLN A 147 -4.10 9.67 18.00
N ILE A 148 -4.79 9.66 16.85
CA ILE A 148 -4.42 10.39 15.65
C ILE A 148 -5.42 11.50 15.34
N GLY A 149 -4.90 12.70 15.04
CA GLY A 149 -5.73 13.88 14.79
C GLY A 149 -6.56 14.28 16.01
N PHE A 150 -7.83 14.63 15.76
CA PHE A 150 -8.81 15.03 16.78
C PHE A 150 -10.01 14.07 16.81
N ALA A 151 -9.81 12.84 16.37
CA ALA A 151 -10.89 11.90 16.17
C ALA A 151 -11.15 11.10 17.46
N ASP A 152 -12.42 11.06 17.89
CA ASP A 152 -12.86 10.17 18.98
C ASP A 152 -12.90 8.71 18.53
N HIS A 153 -12.99 8.50 17.21
CA HIS A 153 -13.02 7.21 16.51
C HIS A 153 -12.05 7.21 15.34
N VAL A 154 -11.55 6.03 14.97
CA VAL A 154 -10.79 5.82 13.74
C VAL A 154 -11.48 4.78 12.86
N GLN A 155 -11.36 4.91 11.55
CA GLN A 155 -11.74 3.84 10.64
C GLN A 155 -10.57 2.86 10.52
N ILE A 156 -10.82 1.57 10.68
CA ILE A 156 -9.80 0.54 10.48
C ILE A 156 -10.02 -0.25 9.19
N ASN A 157 -8.92 -0.68 8.56
CA ASN A 157 -8.92 -1.60 7.42
C ASN A 157 -7.66 -2.48 7.44
N PHE A 158 -7.75 -3.69 6.90
CA PHE A 158 -6.59 -4.53 6.66
C PHE A 158 -5.82 -4.07 5.43
N HIS A 159 -4.51 -3.96 5.61
CA HIS A 159 -3.54 -3.66 4.58
C HIS A 159 -2.44 -4.71 4.58
N ASP A 160 -2.23 -5.24 3.40
CA ASP A 160 -1.15 -6.18 3.12
C ASP A 160 0.04 -5.38 2.58
N PHE A 161 1.11 -5.36 3.36
CA PHE A 161 2.30 -4.59 3.04
C PHE A 161 3.39 -5.45 2.37
N ASP A 162 3.20 -6.76 2.17
CA ASP A 162 4.31 -7.66 1.84
C ASP A 162 3.94 -8.80 0.87
N HIS A 163 2.76 -8.75 0.24
CA HIS A 163 2.45 -9.59 -0.92
C HIS A 163 3.21 -9.17 -2.20
N SER A 164 4.53 -9.02 -2.10
CA SER A 164 5.35 -9.30 -3.29
C SER A 164 5.04 -10.74 -3.73
N LEU A 165 4.84 -10.93 -5.04
CA LEU A 165 4.45 -12.21 -5.65
C LEU A 165 5.42 -13.35 -5.25
N GLY A 166 5.10 -14.11 -4.19
CA GLY A 166 5.79 -15.36 -3.84
C GLY A 166 6.31 -15.54 -2.40
N ALA A 167 5.91 -14.73 -1.41
CA ALA A 167 6.24 -15.04 -0.01
C ALA A 167 5.50 -16.31 0.46
N ASP A 168 6.25 -17.33 0.90
CA ASP A 168 5.73 -18.65 1.32
C ASP A 168 4.99 -18.63 2.68
N VAL A 169 5.09 -17.53 3.43
CA VAL A 169 4.44 -17.33 4.73
C VAL A 169 3.52 -16.11 4.58
N PRO A 170 2.22 -16.19 4.94
CA PRO A 170 1.36 -15.01 4.96
C PRO A 170 2.01 -13.99 5.90
N PRO A 171 2.52 -12.86 5.40
CA PRO A 171 3.09 -11.84 6.26
C PRO A 171 1.98 -11.27 7.16
N PRO A 172 2.32 -10.71 8.34
CA PRO A 172 1.31 -10.13 9.21
C PRO A 172 0.57 -9.02 8.48
N VAL A 173 -0.75 -9.14 8.43
CA VAL A 173 -1.62 -8.11 7.90
C VAL A 173 -1.55 -6.90 8.84
N ALA A 174 -1.19 -5.74 8.29
CA ALA A 174 -1.22 -4.50 9.05
C ALA A 174 -2.65 -3.97 9.13
N VAL A 175 -2.99 -3.34 10.24
CA VAL A 175 -4.22 -2.59 10.40
C VAL A 175 -3.91 -1.12 10.10
N LEU A 176 -4.49 -0.58 9.03
CA LEU A 176 -4.52 0.84 8.77
C LEU A 176 -5.62 1.46 9.62
N ALA A 177 -5.26 2.41 10.47
CA ALA A 177 -6.21 3.24 11.21
C ALA A 177 -6.20 4.66 10.63
N VAL A 178 -7.36 5.16 10.24
CA VAL A 178 -7.55 6.49 9.64
C VAL A 178 -8.45 7.33 10.54
N GLY A 179 -7.91 8.44 11.03
CA GLY A 179 -8.63 9.44 11.82
C GLY A 179 -9.06 10.59 10.92
N ALA A 180 -10.32 11.00 11.04
CA ALA A 180 -10.80 12.18 10.34
C ALA A 180 -10.12 13.44 10.87
N ALA A 181 -9.79 14.36 9.97
CA ALA A 181 -9.38 15.72 10.29
C ALA A 181 -10.45 16.70 9.78
N GLN A 182 -10.03 17.85 9.22
CA GLN A 182 -10.95 18.74 8.52
C GLN A 182 -11.38 18.14 7.17
N ALA A 183 -12.43 18.69 6.55
CA ALA A 183 -12.92 18.19 5.27
C ALA A 183 -11.78 18.16 4.24
N GLY A 184 -11.54 16.99 3.62
CA GLY A 184 -10.50 16.81 2.61
C GLY A 184 -9.10 16.49 3.16
N THR A 185 -8.94 16.33 4.47
CA THR A 185 -7.71 15.79 5.07
C THR A 185 -7.98 14.68 6.07
N ALA A 186 -7.03 13.76 6.21
CA ALA A 186 -7.05 12.72 7.24
C ALA A 186 -5.65 12.44 7.76
N TYR A 187 -5.60 11.89 8.96
CA TYR A 187 -4.39 11.31 9.53
C TYR A 187 -4.50 9.80 9.49
N TYR A 188 -3.39 9.11 9.34
CA TYR A 188 -3.37 7.66 9.43
C TYR A 188 -2.17 7.16 10.23
N THR A 189 -2.33 5.97 10.80
CA THR A 189 -1.23 5.17 11.34
C THR A 189 -1.41 3.71 10.94
N LEU A 190 -0.40 2.91 11.19
CA LEU A 190 -0.36 1.49 10.91
C LEU A 190 -0.13 0.75 12.21
N LEU A 191 -0.82 -0.37 12.39
CA LEU A 191 -0.64 -1.26 13.52
C LEU A 191 -0.31 -2.66 13.03
N THR A 192 0.49 -3.38 13.78
CA THR A 192 0.80 -4.80 13.56
C THR A 192 0.96 -5.49 14.90
N LEU A 193 0.93 -6.83 14.86
CA LEU A 193 1.31 -7.64 16.00
C LEU A 193 2.82 -7.64 16.19
N THR A 194 3.25 -7.53 17.45
CA THR A 194 4.63 -7.82 17.84
C THR A 194 4.94 -9.31 17.72
N THR A 195 6.21 -9.68 17.88
CA THR A 195 6.61 -11.11 18.04
C THR A 195 5.98 -11.80 19.25
N HIS A 196 5.33 -11.04 20.15
CA HIS A 196 4.59 -11.55 21.30
C HIS A 196 3.06 -11.48 21.09
N TYR A 197 2.62 -11.21 19.85
CA TYR A 197 1.23 -11.07 19.45
C TYR A 197 0.47 -9.94 20.14
N CYS A 198 1.18 -8.85 20.46
CA CYS A 198 0.55 -7.63 20.95
C CYS A 198 0.39 -6.63 19.81
N ILE A 199 -0.84 -6.17 19.56
CA ILE A 199 -1.09 -5.11 18.59
C ILE A 199 -0.50 -3.80 19.11
N GLN A 200 0.26 -3.12 18.25
CA GLN A 200 0.85 -1.83 18.56
C GLN A 200 0.90 -0.95 17.31
N PRO A 201 0.83 0.38 17.44
CA PRO A 201 1.08 1.26 16.34
C PRO A 201 2.56 1.25 15.96
N TRP A 202 2.84 1.61 14.72
CA TRP A 202 4.20 1.86 14.26
C TRP A 202 4.73 3.14 14.89
N HIS A 203 6.04 3.22 15.04
CA HIS A 203 6.72 4.35 15.66
C HIS A 203 7.83 4.87 14.77
N VAL A 204 8.15 6.16 14.86
CA VAL A 204 9.35 6.74 14.24
C VAL A 204 10.57 6.61 15.15
N SER A 205 11.77 6.82 14.59
CA SER A 205 13.01 6.91 15.37
C SER A 205 12.89 8.02 16.43
N GLY A 206 12.74 7.63 17.70
CA GLY A 206 12.42 8.54 18.81
C GLY A 206 11.24 8.05 19.66
N GLY A 207 10.52 7.02 19.23
CA GLY A 207 9.47 6.37 20.00
C GLY A 207 8.12 7.10 19.98
N ALA A 208 7.98 8.14 19.16
CA ALA A 208 6.67 8.72 18.86
C ALA A 208 5.92 7.82 17.86
N MET A 209 4.60 7.73 18.00
CA MET A 209 3.76 7.03 17.03
C MET A 209 3.96 7.63 15.63
N PHE A 210 4.11 6.78 14.63
CA PHE A 210 4.11 7.19 13.24
C PHE A 210 2.71 7.66 12.87
N VAL A 211 2.62 8.89 12.37
CA VAL A 211 1.38 9.47 11.86
C VAL A 211 1.67 10.05 10.49
N GLY A 212 1.03 9.49 9.47
CA GLY A 212 1.00 10.05 8.14
C GLY A 212 -0.21 10.96 7.95
N HIS A 213 -0.15 11.80 6.93
CA HIS A 213 -1.22 12.71 6.55
C HIS A 213 -1.62 12.46 5.10
N VAL A 214 -2.91 12.59 4.82
CA VAL A 214 -3.47 12.56 3.47
C VAL A 214 -4.24 13.84 3.26
N SER A 215 -3.97 14.53 2.16
CA SER A 215 -4.61 15.79 1.82
C SER A 215 -5.06 15.78 0.37
N ALA A 216 -6.35 16.04 0.16
CA ALA A 216 -6.97 16.19 -1.15
C ALA A 216 -7.22 17.66 -1.52
N GLN A 217 -6.72 18.63 -0.73
CA GLN A 217 -7.01 20.07 -0.91
C GLN A 217 -5.78 20.95 -1.15
N GLY A 218 -4.59 20.35 -1.32
CA GLY A 218 -3.36 21.12 -1.54
C GLY A 218 -2.77 21.70 -0.25
N PRO A 219 -1.45 21.57 0.00
CA PRO A 219 -0.55 20.64 -0.69
C PRO A 219 -1.11 19.21 -0.62
N PHE A 220 -1.00 18.48 -1.74
CA PHE A 220 -1.43 17.08 -1.72
C PHE A 220 -0.39 16.28 -0.95
N GLU A 221 -0.87 15.31 -0.17
CA GLU A 221 -0.06 14.44 0.69
C GLU A 221 -0.68 13.04 0.66
N GLY A 222 0.14 12.00 0.74
CA GLY A 222 -0.33 10.63 0.63
C GLY A 222 0.77 9.58 0.73
N LEU A 223 0.39 8.32 0.55
CA LEU A 223 1.28 7.17 0.58
C LEU A 223 1.24 6.45 -0.78
N MET A 224 2.38 6.41 -1.46
CA MET A 224 2.54 5.69 -2.72
C MET A 224 3.22 4.35 -2.46
N CYS A 225 2.58 3.26 -2.89
CA CYS A 225 3.15 1.91 -2.88
C CYS A 225 4.02 1.69 -4.13
N ASP A 226 5.30 1.30 -3.97
CA ASP A 226 6.07 0.76 -5.08
C ASP A 226 5.67 -0.71 -5.31
N GLY A 227 4.75 -0.93 -6.24
CA GLY A 227 4.16 -2.24 -6.54
C GLY A 227 5.15 -3.31 -7.02
N ALA A 228 6.44 -2.98 -7.22
CA ALA A 228 7.44 -3.92 -7.72
C ALA A 228 8.21 -4.67 -6.61
N MET A 229 8.30 -4.16 -5.37
CA MET A 229 9.23 -4.72 -4.38
C MET A 229 8.71 -4.91 -2.95
N GLY A 230 7.42 -4.71 -2.66
CA GLY A 230 6.79 -5.14 -1.39
C GLY A 230 7.39 -4.56 -0.09
N HIS A 231 8.40 -3.69 -0.16
CA HIS A 231 9.12 -3.19 1.01
C HIS A 231 9.40 -1.68 0.93
N ILE A 232 9.05 -1.04 -0.19
CA ILE A 232 9.41 0.34 -0.46
C ILE A 232 8.13 1.16 -0.59
N TYR A 233 7.90 1.98 0.43
CA TYR A 233 6.80 2.91 0.47
C TYR A 233 7.36 4.30 0.28
N THR A 234 6.81 5.05 -0.65
CA THR A 234 7.16 6.45 -0.80
C THR A 234 6.07 7.25 -0.10
N SER A 235 6.40 7.89 1.02
CA SER A 235 5.53 8.92 1.59
C SER A 235 5.71 10.15 0.70
N MET A 236 4.63 10.62 0.06
CA MET A 236 4.71 11.95 -0.55
C MET A 236 4.50 12.96 0.57
N THR A 237 5.47 13.85 0.71
CA THR A 237 5.45 14.89 1.74
C THR A 237 4.75 16.14 1.23
N GLU A 238 4.82 16.44 -0.07
CA GLU A 238 4.16 17.61 -0.66
C GLU A 238 4.09 17.54 -2.21
N ALA A 239 2.98 18.00 -2.79
CA ALA A 239 2.89 18.39 -4.20
C ALA A 239 2.29 19.80 -4.34
N GLU A 240 3.06 20.73 -4.91
CA GLU A 240 2.69 22.13 -5.08
C GLU A 240 2.60 22.51 -6.57
N ASN A 241 1.52 23.20 -6.97
CA ASN A 241 1.39 23.70 -8.34
C ASN A 241 2.24 24.97 -8.53
N THR A 242 3.27 24.89 -9.37
CA THR A 242 4.18 26.01 -9.65
C THR A 242 3.69 26.92 -10.79
N GLY A 243 2.52 26.61 -11.37
CA GLY A 243 1.84 27.39 -12.39
C GLY A 243 1.49 26.57 -13.63
N GLY A 244 0.24 26.65 -14.07
CA GLY A 244 -0.26 25.87 -15.20
C GLY A 244 -0.42 24.40 -14.84
N ASN A 245 0.20 23.52 -15.63
CA ASN A 245 0.27 22.08 -15.38
C ASN A 245 1.63 21.67 -14.80
N ASN A 246 2.42 22.60 -14.26
CA ASN A 246 3.73 22.29 -13.67
C ASN A 246 3.58 22.10 -12.16
N TRP A 247 4.26 21.09 -11.64
CA TRP A 247 4.19 20.69 -10.24
C TRP A 247 5.58 20.48 -9.69
N HIS A 248 5.81 20.97 -8.48
CA HIS A 248 6.96 20.61 -7.66
C HIS A 248 6.54 19.50 -6.70
N ILE A 249 7.26 18.38 -6.71
CA ILE A 249 6.94 17.20 -5.91
C ILE A 249 8.10 16.93 -4.95
N SER A 250 7.77 16.75 -3.67
CA SER A 250 8.68 16.27 -2.64
C SER A 250 8.22 14.91 -2.12
N THR A 251 9.06 13.90 -2.32
CA THR A 251 8.81 12.54 -1.85
C THR A 251 9.88 12.10 -0.86
N THR A 252 9.51 11.22 0.07
CA THR A 252 10.45 10.63 1.01
C THR A 252 10.27 9.12 1.04
N LEU A 253 11.38 8.40 0.93
CA LEU A 253 11.35 6.95 1.03
C LEU A 253 11.14 6.54 2.49
N MET A 254 10.06 5.80 2.74
CA MET A 254 9.71 5.23 4.03
C MET A 254 10.19 3.79 4.08
N HIS A 255 11.11 3.51 5.00
CA HIS A 255 11.55 2.17 5.36
C HIS A 255 10.83 1.75 6.64
N HIS A 256 10.45 0.48 6.76
CA HIS A 256 9.84 -0.05 7.98
C HIS A 256 10.28 -1.48 8.27
N ASN A 257 10.16 -1.88 9.53
CA ASN A 257 10.25 -3.28 9.96
C ASN A 257 8.97 -3.73 10.69
N PHE A 258 7.83 -3.14 10.29
CA PHE A 258 6.51 -3.32 10.90
C PHE A 258 6.38 -2.80 12.34
N THR A 259 7.39 -2.15 12.90
CA THR A 259 7.30 -1.57 14.25
C THR A 259 7.95 -0.20 14.33
N LEU A 260 9.07 -0.05 13.62
CA LEU A 260 9.81 1.17 13.43
C LEU A 260 9.69 1.62 11.98
N VAL A 261 9.50 2.92 11.80
CA VAL A 261 9.52 3.64 10.54
C VAL A 261 10.72 4.59 10.54
N THR A 262 11.45 4.59 9.43
CA THR A 262 12.53 5.54 9.17
C THR A 262 12.38 6.12 7.78
N PHE A 263 12.91 7.33 7.59
CA PHE A 263 12.78 8.07 6.35
C PHE A 263 14.15 8.42 5.79
N ASP A 264 14.30 8.29 4.47
CA ASP A 264 15.44 8.87 3.76
C ASP A 264 15.35 10.40 3.73
N ALA A 265 16.37 11.05 3.18
CA ALA A 265 16.26 12.47 2.85
C ALA A 265 15.20 12.68 1.76
N PRO A 266 14.41 13.77 1.81
CA PRO A 266 13.45 14.09 0.76
C PRO A 266 14.12 14.18 -0.62
N GLN A 267 13.43 13.65 -1.63
CA GLN A 267 13.76 13.82 -3.05
C GLN A 267 12.77 14.80 -3.66
N GLU A 268 13.31 15.78 -4.38
CA GLU A 268 12.55 16.84 -5.00
C GLU A 268 12.70 16.76 -6.52
N PHE A 269 11.59 16.91 -7.25
CA PHE A 269 11.60 16.97 -8.70
C PHE A 269 10.40 17.76 -9.24
N ASP A 270 10.57 18.30 -10.44
CA ASP A 270 9.50 18.98 -11.15
C ASP A 270 8.86 18.02 -12.18
N THR A 271 7.55 18.07 -12.31
CA THR A 271 6.79 17.29 -13.28
C THR A 271 5.70 18.12 -13.94
N THR A 272 5.09 17.58 -15.00
CA THR A 272 3.94 18.19 -15.66
C THR A 272 2.76 17.24 -15.65
N GLY A 273 1.58 17.72 -15.24
CA GLY A 273 0.36 16.92 -15.15
C GLY A 273 -0.87 17.77 -14.86
N THR A 274 -2.04 17.23 -15.13
CA THR A 274 -3.29 17.81 -14.63
C THR A 274 -3.38 17.56 -13.12
N GLU A 275 -4.07 18.43 -12.39
CA GLU A 275 -4.33 18.24 -10.96
C GLU A 275 -4.94 16.86 -10.68
N ALA A 276 -5.93 16.43 -11.46
CA ALA A 276 -6.53 15.10 -11.32
C ALA A 276 -5.51 13.95 -11.46
N ALA A 277 -4.51 14.09 -12.33
CA ALA A 277 -3.45 13.08 -12.47
C ALA A 277 -2.50 13.10 -11.27
N ILE A 278 -2.15 14.28 -10.75
CA ILE A 278 -1.30 14.43 -9.56
C ILE A 278 -2.03 13.89 -8.32
N VAL A 279 -3.31 14.21 -8.14
CA VAL A 279 -4.13 13.65 -7.06
C VAL A 279 -4.22 12.13 -7.16
N ALA A 280 -4.52 11.60 -8.35
CA ALA A 280 -4.62 10.16 -8.55
C ALA A 280 -3.29 9.42 -8.30
N GLN A 281 -2.17 10.05 -8.63
CA GLN A 281 -0.86 9.45 -8.46
C GLN A 281 -0.32 9.61 -7.03
N TYR A 282 -0.66 10.71 -6.35
CA TYR A 282 0.02 11.08 -5.13
C TYR A 282 -0.88 11.54 -3.97
N GLY A 283 -2.05 12.13 -4.23
CA GLY A 283 -2.96 12.67 -3.21
C GLY A 283 -3.83 11.62 -2.51
N ASP A 284 -3.45 10.35 -2.60
CA ASP A 284 -4.28 9.24 -2.16
C ASP A 284 -3.42 8.06 -1.66
N ILE A 285 -4.01 7.17 -0.85
CA ILE A 285 -3.41 5.90 -0.42
C ILE A 285 -3.64 4.80 -1.49
N VAL A 286 -4.23 5.16 -2.64
CA VAL A 286 -4.79 4.26 -3.67
C VAL A 286 -3.78 3.50 -4.53
N GLY A 287 -2.50 3.87 -4.50
CA GLY A 287 -1.45 3.17 -5.26
C GLY A 287 -1.29 1.67 -4.94
N CYS A 288 -1.90 1.19 -3.86
CA CYS A 288 -1.89 -0.21 -3.44
C CYS A 288 -3.13 -1.00 -3.95
N GLY A 289 -3.82 -0.52 -4.98
CA GLY A 289 -4.91 -1.23 -5.67
C GLY A 289 -6.31 -1.08 -5.06
N ARG A 290 -6.62 0.05 -4.42
CA ARG A 290 -7.94 0.30 -3.78
C ARG A 290 -8.61 1.59 -4.25
N ALA A 291 -9.84 1.85 -3.79
CA ALA A 291 -10.60 3.06 -4.11
C ALA A 291 -10.16 4.24 -3.21
N PRO A 292 -10.34 5.50 -3.66
CA PRO A 292 -9.97 6.68 -2.89
C PRO A 292 -10.61 6.72 -1.52
N LEU A 293 -9.85 7.13 -0.51
CA LEU A 293 -10.38 7.38 0.83
C LEU A 293 -11.36 8.57 0.85
N PHE A 294 -11.23 9.48 -0.12
CA PHE A 294 -12.09 10.63 -0.30
C PHE A 294 -12.74 10.57 -1.69
N THR A 295 -13.98 10.10 -1.74
CA THR A 295 -14.85 10.19 -2.93
C THR A 295 -16.08 11.02 -2.62
#